data_AF-A0A7C1JLU4-F1
#
_entry.id   AF-A0A7C1JLU4-F1
#
_cell.length_a   1.000
_cell.length_b   1.000
_cell.length_c   1.000
_cell.angle_alpha   90.00
_cell.angle_beta   90.00
_cell.angle_gamma   90.00
#
_symmetry.space_group_name_H-M   'P 1'
#
loop_
_entity.id
_entity.type
_entity.pdbx_description
1 polymer ?
#
loop_
_entity_poly.entity_id
_entity_poly.type
_entity_poly.pdbx_seq_one_letter_code
_entity_poly.pdbx_strand_id
1 'polypeptide(L)'
;MTELPFHLRALPSEALDILRLYFADPAAALDSGSIMDGAHLSERGFGKALRRLVTRKYVEMVSEGIYRLTEPGKRSLKELQAWDAIAPELKAAPKEPRFITRKMIVALPRVLLSGQPTNVYVGFDEPSDDDILRDPVNLILRVVIVNGTEETGSERAYRLTNYTGRAAFEVTAGGYSKARVRVHVCQLGDDDSDVDADLCPGMYVDVPVTLDTSEADGSLVAYATDIFIREEG
;
A
#
# COMPACT_ATOMS: atom_id res chain seq x y z
N MET A 1 0.41 -21.90 25.89
CA MET A 1 0.93 -20.88 24.96
C MET A 1 1.08 -19.59 25.74
N THR A 2 2.30 -19.10 25.93
CA THR A 2 2.54 -17.88 26.70
C THR A 2 2.25 -16.68 25.79
N GLU A 3 1.12 -16.03 26.03
CA GLU A 3 0.74 -14.85 25.27
C GLU A 3 1.62 -13.64 25.60
N LEU A 4 1.88 -12.78 24.59
CA LEU A 4 2.59 -11.52 24.81
C LEU A 4 1.79 -10.64 25.80
N PRO A 5 2.42 -10.06 26.84
CA PRO A 5 1.74 -9.19 27.79
C PRO A 5 0.94 -8.08 27.11
N PHE A 6 -0.25 -7.79 27.62
CA PHE A 6 -1.20 -6.85 26.98
C PHE A 6 -0.60 -5.48 26.65
N HIS A 7 0.26 -4.96 27.53
CA HIS A 7 0.88 -3.65 27.36
C HIS A 7 1.95 -3.60 26.25
N LEU A 8 2.55 -4.75 25.91
CA LEU A 8 3.44 -4.94 24.78
C LEU A 8 2.66 -5.23 23.50
N ARG A 9 1.57 -6.01 23.57
CA ARG A 9 0.67 -6.28 22.43
C ARG A 9 0.01 -5.02 21.87
N ALA A 10 -0.22 -4.03 22.73
CA ALA A 10 -0.79 -2.75 22.32
C ALA A 10 0.24 -1.78 21.70
N LEU A 11 1.49 -2.21 21.50
CA LEU A 11 2.51 -1.47 20.75
C LEU A 11 2.49 -1.93 19.28
N PRO A 12 2.78 -1.03 18.33
CA PRO A 12 3.01 -1.43 16.94
C PRO A 12 4.30 -2.26 16.85
N SER A 13 4.42 -3.10 15.81
CA SER A 13 5.56 -4.01 15.61
C SER A 13 6.89 -3.26 15.58
N GLU A 14 6.95 -2.13 14.90
CA GLU A 14 8.15 -1.30 14.78
C GLU A 14 8.62 -0.76 16.14
N ALA A 15 7.69 -0.51 17.07
CA ALA A 15 8.05 -0.10 18.42
C ALA A 15 8.63 -1.27 19.23
N LEU A 16 8.18 -2.50 18.98
CA LEU A 16 8.80 -3.69 19.57
C LEU A 16 10.21 -3.90 19.00
N ASP A 17 10.42 -3.68 17.70
CA ASP A 17 11.73 -3.79 17.07
C ASP A 17 12.74 -2.79 17.63
N ILE A 18 12.33 -1.55 17.88
CA ILE A 18 13.18 -0.57 18.58
C ILE A 18 13.55 -1.07 19.99
N LEU A 19 12.61 -1.68 20.74
CA LEU A 19 12.94 -2.23 22.06
C LEU A 19 13.97 -3.36 21.96
N ARG A 20 13.87 -4.23 20.95
CA ARG A 20 14.79 -5.36 20.74
C ARG A 20 16.25 -4.93 20.55
N LEU A 21 16.49 -3.73 20.03
CA LEU A 21 17.86 -3.18 19.91
C LEU A 21 18.58 -3.06 21.26
N TYR A 22 17.83 -2.89 22.35
CA TYR A 22 18.37 -2.80 23.70
C TYR A 22 18.58 -4.16 24.37
N PHE A 23 18.31 -5.29 23.70
CA PHE A 23 18.56 -6.62 24.29
C PHE A 23 20.02 -6.85 24.65
N ALA A 24 20.94 -6.34 23.84
CA ALA A 24 22.37 -6.49 24.06
C ALA A 24 22.84 -5.65 25.26
N ASP A 25 22.35 -4.42 25.37
CA ASP A 25 22.65 -3.51 26.47
C ASP A 25 21.43 -2.65 26.85
N PRO A 26 20.69 -3.03 27.90
CA PRO A 26 19.52 -2.27 28.38
C PRO A 26 19.86 -0.91 28.99
N ALA A 27 21.15 -0.60 29.23
CA ALA A 27 21.61 0.69 29.72
C ALA A 27 22.13 1.60 28.61
N ALA A 28 22.26 1.09 27.38
CA ALA A 28 22.72 1.86 26.24
C ALA A 28 21.84 3.08 25.97
N ALA A 29 22.47 4.13 25.44
CA ALA A 29 21.81 5.26 24.86
C ALA A 29 22.08 5.22 23.35
N LEU A 30 21.04 5.06 22.54
CA LEU A 30 21.14 4.91 21.09
C LEU A 30 20.70 6.20 20.40
N ASP A 31 21.46 6.63 19.40
CA ASP A 31 21.05 7.75 18.55
C ASP A 31 19.97 7.32 17.54
N SER A 32 19.23 8.29 17.02
CA SER A 32 18.15 8.06 16.07
C SER A 32 18.60 7.34 14.80
N GLY A 33 19.81 7.62 14.30
CA GLY A 33 20.37 6.96 13.13
C GLY A 33 20.58 5.46 13.39
N SER A 34 21.26 5.13 14.48
CA SER A 34 21.48 3.74 14.90
C SER A 34 20.17 2.98 15.15
N ILE A 35 19.13 3.65 15.67
CA ILE A 35 17.81 3.04 15.87
C ILE A 35 17.12 2.79 14.53
N MET A 36 17.13 3.76 13.61
CA MET A 36 16.53 3.62 12.28
C MET A 36 17.20 2.49 11.50
N ASP A 37 18.52 2.46 11.48
CA ASP A 37 19.28 1.44 10.76
C ASP A 37 19.09 0.06 11.40
N GLY A 38 19.20 -0.03 12.73
CA GLY A 38 19.09 -1.28 13.46
C GLY A 38 17.68 -1.91 13.41
N ALA A 39 16.64 -1.08 13.37
CA ALA A 39 15.25 -1.54 13.27
C ALA A 39 14.71 -1.50 11.82
N HIS A 40 15.54 -1.16 10.82
CA HIS A 40 15.17 -1.01 9.42
C HIS A 40 13.96 -0.08 9.17
N LEU A 41 13.92 1.05 9.88
CA LEU A 41 12.82 2.01 9.82
C LEU A 41 13.14 3.21 8.94
N SER A 42 12.15 3.65 8.17
CA SER A 42 12.19 4.98 7.56
C SER A 42 12.04 6.08 8.61
N GLU A 43 12.44 7.31 8.30
CA GLU A 43 12.31 8.45 9.21
C GLU A 43 10.85 8.64 9.71
N ARG A 44 9.87 8.43 8.83
CA ARG A 44 8.45 8.47 9.16
C ARG A 44 8.05 7.34 10.10
N GLY A 45 8.47 6.11 9.81
CA GLY A 45 8.20 4.92 10.64
C GLY A 45 8.81 5.06 12.04
N PHE A 46 10.05 5.51 12.11
CA PHE A 46 10.76 5.84 13.34
C PHE A 46 10.01 6.86 14.18
N GLY A 47 9.58 7.99 13.59
CA GLY A 47 8.84 9.03 14.31
C GLY A 47 7.53 8.51 14.94
N LYS A 48 6.79 7.64 14.23
CA LYS A 48 5.55 7.02 14.73
C LYS A 48 5.83 6.04 15.87
N ALA A 49 6.76 5.11 15.66
CA ALA A 49 7.12 4.07 16.63
C ALA A 49 7.70 4.68 17.91
N LEU A 50 8.67 5.59 17.76
CA LEU A 50 9.32 6.27 18.88
C LEU A 50 8.32 7.12 19.68
N ARG A 51 7.41 7.85 19.03
CA ARG A 51 6.36 8.61 19.72
C ARG A 51 5.50 7.72 20.61
N ARG A 52 5.19 6.48 20.18
CA ARG A 52 4.43 5.52 20.99
C ARG A 52 5.23 5.06 22.21
N LEU A 53 6.53 4.79 22.04
CA LEU A 53 7.43 4.40 23.13
C LEU A 53 7.64 5.51 24.15
N VAL A 54 7.85 6.75 23.69
CA VAL A 54 8.01 7.93 24.55
C VAL A 54 6.73 8.26 25.30
N THR A 55 5.58 8.30 24.60
CA THR A 55 4.28 8.58 25.24
C THR A 55 3.93 7.57 26.33
N ARG A 56 4.28 6.29 26.13
CA ARG A 56 4.06 5.22 27.10
C ARG A 56 5.21 5.07 28.11
N LYS A 57 6.18 5.97 28.08
CA LYS A 57 7.33 6.03 28.99
C LYS A 57 8.20 4.79 28.99
N TYR A 58 8.33 4.10 27.86
CA TYR A 58 9.30 3.00 27.71
C TYR A 58 10.70 3.52 27.36
N VAL A 59 10.75 4.63 26.61
CA VAL A 59 11.97 5.28 26.15
C VAL A 59 11.89 6.75 26.52
N GLU A 60 13.02 7.34 26.88
CA GLU A 60 13.16 8.78 27.09
C GLU A 60 14.30 9.34 26.25
N MET A 61 14.18 10.60 25.84
CA MET A 61 15.24 11.33 25.15
C MET A 61 16.16 11.95 26.19
N VAL A 62 17.44 11.55 26.18
CA VAL A 62 18.45 12.02 27.15
C VAL A 62 19.31 13.15 26.58
N SER A 63 19.42 13.22 25.25
CA SER A 63 20.05 14.30 24.49
C SER A 63 19.38 14.39 23.12
N GLU A 64 19.68 15.44 22.35
CA GLU A 64 19.12 15.63 21.01
C GLU A 64 19.33 14.39 20.13
N GLY A 65 18.22 13.72 19.78
CA GLY A 65 18.22 12.49 18.97
C GLY A 65 18.79 11.26 19.67
N ILE A 66 19.09 11.30 20.97
CA ILE A 66 19.64 10.17 21.74
C ILE A 66 18.60 9.67 22.74
N TYR A 67 18.33 8.38 22.69
CA TYR A 67 17.25 7.72 23.42
C TYR A 67 17.79 6.62 24.33
N ARG A 68 17.15 6.45 25.49
CA ARG A 68 17.48 5.41 26.47
C ARG A 68 16.21 4.78 27.03
N LEU A 69 16.29 3.51 27.42
CA LEU A 69 15.21 2.86 28.16
C LEU A 69 15.02 3.48 29.55
N THR A 70 13.75 3.71 29.88
CA THR A 70 13.33 4.02 31.25
C THR A 70 13.25 2.74 32.08
N GLU A 71 13.00 2.85 33.39
CA GLU A 71 12.76 1.66 34.24
C GLU A 71 11.55 0.82 33.79
N PRO A 72 10.37 1.40 33.45
CA PRO A 72 9.32 0.66 32.77
C PRO A 72 9.77 -0.01 31.46
N GLY A 73 10.55 0.69 30.64
CA GLY A 73 11.15 0.14 29.41
C GLY A 73 11.97 -1.11 29.65
N LYS A 74 12.88 -1.08 30.62
CA LYS A 74 13.74 -2.22 30.99
C LYS A 74 12.95 -3.42 31.51
N ARG A 75 11.86 -3.19 32.25
CA ARG A 75 10.99 -4.29 32.70
C ARG A 75 10.27 -4.94 31.53
N SER A 76 9.64 -4.14 30.67
CA SER A 76 8.95 -4.64 29.48
C SER A 76 9.92 -5.28 28.48
N LEU A 77 11.17 -4.82 28.40
CA LEU A 77 12.22 -5.47 27.61
C LEU A 77 12.49 -6.91 28.09
N LYS A 78 12.56 -7.14 29.41
CA LYS A 78 12.76 -8.49 29.97
C LYS A 78 11.59 -9.42 29.65
N GLU A 79 10.38 -8.90 29.73
CA GLU A 79 9.18 -9.66 29.37
C GLU A 79 9.15 -10.00 27.87
N LEU A 80 9.51 -9.04 27.01
CA LEU A 80 9.64 -9.25 25.58
C LEU A 80 10.73 -10.29 25.26
N GLN A 81 11.88 -10.22 25.94
CA GLN A 81 12.98 -11.17 25.78
C GLN A 81 12.58 -12.59 26.20
N ALA A 82 11.86 -12.73 27.31
CA ALA A 82 11.34 -14.01 27.78
C ALA A 82 10.31 -14.61 26.80
N TRP A 83 9.47 -13.74 26.21
CA TRP A 83 8.51 -14.16 25.19
C TRP A 83 9.22 -14.59 23.89
N ASP A 84 10.17 -13.80 23.38
CA ASP A 84 10.97 -14.07 22.18
C ASP A 84 11.82 -15.36 22.31
N ALA A 85 12.13 -15.81 23.54
CA ALA A 85 12.84 -17.05 23.81
C ALA A 85 11.94 -18.31 23.71
N ILE A 86 10.63 -18.14 23.95
CA ILE A 86 9.65 -19.24 23.97
C ILE A 86 8.88 -19.31 22.65
N ALA A 87 8.84 -18.22 21.88
CA ALA A 87 8.16 -18.13 20.59
C ALA A 87 9.13 -17.76 19.44
N PRO A 88 10.14 -18.60 19.12
CA PRO A 88 11.08 -18.32 18.03
C PRO A 88 10.41 -18.29 16.64
N GLU A 89 9.25 -18.94 16.45
CA GLU A 89 8.54 -18.99 15.16
C GLU A 89 7.83 -17.67 14.79
N LEU A 90 7.64 -16.76 15.74
CA LEU A 90 7.12 -15.40 15.48
C LEU A 90 8.26 -14.40 15.15
N LYS A 91 9.52 -14.85 15.18
CA LYS A 91 10.70 -14.12 14.66
C LYS A 91 10.89 -14.37 13.16
N ALA A 92 9.83 -14.33 12.37
CA ALA A 92 10.05 -14.08 10.97
C ALA A 92 10.65 -12.67 10.89
N ALA A 93 11.94 -12.57 10.55
CA ALA A 93 12.48 -11.34 9.98
C ALA A 93 11.44 -10.82 8.97
N PRO A 94 11.22 -9.49 8.85
CA PRO A 94 10.27 -8.98 7.86
C PRO A 94 10.58 -9.69 6.55
N LYS A 95 9.68 -10.59 6.12
CA LYS A 95 9.87 -11.32 4.88
C LYS A 95 10.05 -10.23 3.84
N GLU A 96 11.17 -10.25 3.14
CA GLU A 96 11.40 -9.29 2.08
C GLU A 96 10.13 -9.25 1.23
N PRO A 97 9.51 -8.07 1.05
CA PRO A 97 8.25 -7.99 0.36
C PRO A 97 8.44 -8.58 -1.04
N ARG A 98 7.72 -9.66 -1.32
CA ARG A 98 7.72 -10.25 -2.66
C ARG A 98 6.89 -9.34 -3.54
N PHE A 99 7.48 -8.83 -4.60
CA PHE A 99 6.74 -8.11 -5.63
C PHE A 99 6.43 -9.07 -6.77
N ILE A 100 5.18 -9.03 -7.23
CA ILE A 100 4.76 -9.73 -8.44
C ILE A 100 4.39 -8.71 -9.52
N THR A 101 4.55 -9.11 -10.77
CA THR A 101 4.14 -8.31 -11.92
C THR A 101 2.79 -8.77 -12.41
N ARG A 102 1.85 -7.86 -12.61
CA ARG A 102 0.54 -8.16 -13.20
C ARG A 102 0.24 -7.25 -14.36
N LYS A 103 -0.25 -7.84 -15.44
CA LYS A 103 -0.68 -7.11 -16.62
C LYS A 103 -2.07 -6.54 -16.40
N MET A 104 -2.15 -5.24 -16.19
CA MET A 104 -3.41 -4.50 -16.17
C MET A 104 -3.85 -4.24 -17.61
N ILE A 105 -5.15 -4.43 -17.87
CA ILE A 105 -5.78 -4.17 -19.17
C ILE A 105 -6.90 -3.15 -18.96
N VAL A 106 -6.88 -2.10 -19.77
CA VAL A 106 -7.95 -1.10 -19.85
C VAL A 106 -8.59 -1.19 -21.22
N ALA A 107 -9.88 -1.50 -21.27
CA ALA A 107 -10.66 -1.58 -22.51
C ALA A 107 -11.75 -0.51 -22.52
N LEU A 108 -11.77 0.28 -23.59
CA LEU A 108 -12.68 1.40 -23.77
C LEU A 108 -13.03 1.58 -25.26
N PRO A 109 -14.14 2.27 -25.59
CA PRO A 109 -14.46 2.55 -26.99
C PRO A 109 -13.38 3.34 -27.69
N ARG A 110 -13.27 3.15 -29.01
CA ARG A 110 -12.30 3.85 -29.85
C ARG A 110 -12.56 5.35 -29.93
N VAL A 111 -13.83 5.74 -29.94
CA VAL A 111 -14.30 7.14 -29.97
C VAL A 111 -15.42 7.29 -28.95
N LEU A 112 -15.33 8.30 -28.09
CA LEU A 112 -16.39 8.61 -27.12
C LEU A 112 -17.38 9.61 -27.72
N LEU A 113 -18.68 9.42 -27.45
CA LEU A 113 -19.67 10.45 -27.74
C LEU A 113 -19.76 11.42 -26.56
N SER A 114 -19.62 12.71 -26.84
CA SER A 114 -19.73 13.76 -25.82
C SER A 114 -21.10 13.73 -25.13
N GLY A 115 -21.10 13.80 -23.80
CA GLY A 115 -22.31 13.81 -22.98
C GLY A 115 -23.01 12.46 -22.84
N GLN A 116 -22.48 11.38 -23.44
CA GLN A 116 -23.04 10.04 -23.30
C GLN A 116 -22.24 9.19 -22.29
N PRO A 117 -22.88 8.64 -21.25
CA PRO A 117 -22.25 7.69 -20.36
C PRO A 117 -21.78 6.45 -21.11
N THR A 118 -20.54 6.06 -20.88
CA THR A 118 -19.92 4.92 -21.55
C THR A 118 -19.10 4.08 -20.58
N ASN A 119 -19.07 2.76 -20.78
CA ASN A 119 -18.32 1.85 -19.95
C ASN A 119 -16.84 1.78 -20.33
N VAL A 120 -15.98 1.96 -19.34
CA VAL A 120 -14.56 1.60 -19.35
C VAL A 120 -14.39 0.35 -18.50
N TYR A 121 -13.70 -0.66 -19.03
CA TYR A 121 -13.38 -1.88 -18.31
C TYR A 121 -11.93 -1.87 -17.88
N VAL A 122 -11.67 -2.14 -16.62
CA VAL A 122 -10.33 -2.34 -16.07
C VAL A 122 -10.25 -3.76 -15.57
N GLY A 123 -9.26 -4.52 -16.01
CA GLY A 123 -9.06 -5.91 -15.62
C GLY A 123 -7.60 -6.30 -15.54
N PHE A 124 -7.37 -7.55 -15.16
CA PHE A 124 -6.04 -8.12 -15.04
C PHE A 124 -5.99 -9.46 -15.77
N ASP A 125 -4.89 -9.67 -16.49
CA ASP A 125 -4.60 -10.95 -17.15
C ASP A 125 -4.23 -12.04 -16.13
N GLU A 126 -4.20 -13.28 -16.57
CA GLU A 126 -3.66 -14.39 -15.78
C GLU A 126 -2.17 -14.14 -15.45
N PRO A 127 -1.70 -14.56 -14.26
CA PRO A 127 -0.30 -14.38 -13.88
C PRO A 127 0.62 -15.24 -14.77
N SER A 128 1.84 -14.77 -14.95
CA SER A 128 2.93 -15.64 -15.42
C SER A 128 3.34 -16.61 -14.31
N ASP A 129 4.09 -17.67 -14.62
CA ASP A 129 4.44 -18.74 -13.67
C ASP A 129 5.09 -18.20 -12.37
N ASP A 130 5.90 -17.13 -12.46
CA ASP A 130 6.59 -16.53 -11.31
C ASP A 130 5.73 -15.52 -10.53
N ASP A 131 4.63 -15.03 -11.13
CA ASP A 131 3.77 -13.95 -10.65
C ASP A 131 2.47 -14.45 -9.98
N ILE A 132 2.39 -15.74 -9.66
CA ILE A 132 1.24 -16.33 -8.98
C ILE A 132 1.13 -15.78 -7.56
N LEU A 133 -0.01 -15.18 -7.23
CA LEU A 133 -0.34 -14.76 -5.86
C LEU A 133 -0.50 -15.98 -4.96
N ARG A 134 0.11 -15.95 -3.78
CA ARG A 134 -0.13 -16.88 -2.68
C ARG A 134 -1.53 -16.67 -2.11
N ASP A 135 -1.89 -15.41 -1.88
CA ASP A 135 -3.17 -14.99 -1.35
C ASP A 135 -3.79 -13.86 -2.19
N PRO A 136 -5.13 -13.80 -2.32
CA PRO A 136 -5.80 -12.70 -3.01
C PRO A 136 -5.51 -11.34 -2.37
N VAL A 137 -5.19 -10.34 -3.20
CA VAL A 137 -4.85 -8.97 -2.76
C VAL A 137 -6.02 -8.03 -3.00
N ASN A 138 -6.29 -7.13 -2.04
CA ASN A 138 -7.31 -6.09 -2.19
C ASN A 138 -6.69 -4.83 -2.80
N LEU A 139 -7.28 -4.37 -3.90
CA LEU A 139 -6.89 -3.17 -4.62
C LEU A 139 -8.05 -2.17 -4.62
N ILE A 140 -7.73 -0.89 -4.71
CA ILE A 140 -8.65 0.17 -5.11
C ILE A 140 -8.29 0.60 -6.53
N LEU A 141 -9.24 0.42 -7.43
CA LEU A 141 -9.15 0.90 -8.80
C LEU A 141 -9.85 2.26 -8.88
N ARG A 142 -9.12 3.29 -9.32
CA ARG A 142 -9.65 4.63 -9.52
C ARG A 142 -9.57 5.01 -10.99
N VAL A 143 -10.70 5.39 -11.57
CA VAL A 143 -10.79 5.87 -12.95
C VAL A 143 -11.17 7.35 -12.94
N VAL A 144 -10.36 8.19 -13.59
CA VAL A 144 -10.58 9.63 -13.72
C VAL A 144 -10.63 9.99 -15.20
N ILE A 145 -11.61 10.76 -15.62
CA ILE A 145 -11.69 11.29 -16.98
C ILE A 145 -11.37 12.79 -16.99
N VAL A 146 -10.21 13.15 -17.55
CA VAL A 146 -9.87 14.56 -17.80
C VAL A 146 -10.60 14.99 -19.07
N ASN A 147 -11.17 16.20 -19.04
CA ASN A 147 -12.12 16.70 -20.04
C ASN A 147 -13.44 15.91 -20.08
N GLY A 148 -13.81 15.27 -18.97
CA GLY A 148 -15.12 14.67 -18.76
C GLY A 148 -16.10 15.60 -18.05
N THR A 149 -17.28 15.10 -17.72
CA THR A 149 -18.28 15.82 -16.90
C THR A 149 -18.08 15.62 -15.39
N GLU A 150 -17.31 14.60 -14.98
CA GLU A 150 -17.03 14.26 -13.58
C GLU A 150 -15.54 14.34 -13.30
N GLU A 151 -15.13 15.29 -12.46
CA GLU A 151 -13.71 15.53 -12.14
C GLU A 151 -13.19 14.66 -10.98
N THR A 152 -14.06 14.21 -10.08
CA THR A 152 -13.65 13.48 -8.86
C THR A 152 -13.19 12.05 -9.12
N GLY A 153 -13.53 11.49 -10.28
CA GLY A 153 -13.25 10.10 -10.64
C GLY A 153 -14.12 9.09 -9.88
N SER A 154 -14.20 7.88 -10.41
CA SER A 154 -14.92 6.75 -9.83
C SER A 154 -13.94 5.76 -9.21
N GLU A 155 -14.21 5.32 -7.99
CA GLU A 155 -13.39 4.34 -7.26
C GLU A 155 -14.17 3.05 -7.03
N ARG A 156 -13.48 1.91 -7.13
CA ARG A 156 -14.03 0.59 -6.76
C ARG A 156 -12.99 -0.28 -6.10
N ALA A 157 -13.42 -0.97 -5.05
CA ALA A 157 -12.67 -2.09 -4.49
C ALA A 157 -12.63 -3.24 -5.52
N TYR A 158 -11.46 -3.84 -5.67
CA TYR A 158 -11.21 -4.94 -6.58
C TYR A 158 -10.36 -5.99 -5.89
N ARG A 159 -10.86 -7.23 -5.85
CA ARG A 159 -10.13 -8.36 -5.28
C ARG A 159 -9.35 -9.05 -6.39
N LEU A 160 -8.04 -8.88 -6.40
CA LEU A 160 -7.17 -9.51 -7.36
C LEU A 160 -6.91 -10.98 -6.97
N THR A 161 -7.05 -11.87 -7.94
CA THR A 161 -6.77 -13.30 -7.80
C THR A 161 -5.85 -13.77 -8.94
N ASN A 162 -5.54 -15.07 -9.00
CA ASN A 162 -4.80 -15.68 -10.11
C ASN A 162 -5.67 -15.94 -11.35
N TYR A 163 -6.96 -15.62 -11.29
CA TYR A 163 -7.88 -15.76 -12.43
C TYR A 163 -8.16 -14.40 -13.06
N THR A 164 -8.53 -14.42 -14.35
CA THR A 164 -8.97 -13.20 -15.04
C THR A 164 -10.19 -12.59 -14.37
N GLY A 165 -10.20 -11.27 -14.24
CA GLY A 165 -11.34 -10.52 -13.74
C GLY A 165 -11.34 -9.11 -14.28
N ARG A 166 -12.50 -8.44 -14.18
CA ARG A 166 -12.67 -7.05 -14.61
C ARG A 166 -13.69 -6.30 -13.77
N ALA A 167 -13.48 -5.00 -13.62
CA ALA A 167 -14.43 -4.03 -13.13
C ALA A 167 -14.87 -3.10 -14.26
N ALA A 168 -16.15 -2.73 -14.28
CA ALA A 168 -16.69 -1.73 -15.20
C ALA A 168 -16.85 -0.39 -14.47
N PHE A 169 -16.50 0.69 -15.14
CA PHE A 169 -16.64 2.08 -14.69
C PHE A 169 -17.43 2.83 -15.74
N GLU A 170 -18.41 3.61 -15.30
CA GLU A 170 -19.11 4.53 -16.19
C GLU A 170 -18.35 5.85 -16.22
N VAL A 171 -18.08 6.38 -17.41
CA VAL A 171 -17.46 7.68 -17.62
C VAL A 171 -18.24 8.45 -18.67
N THR A 172 -18.26 9.77 -18.55
CA THR A 172 -18.92 10.64 -19.53
C THR A 172 -17.92 11.69 -20.02
N ALA A 173 -17.65 11.68 -21.33
CA ALA A 173 -16.79 12.68 -21.96
C ALA A 173 -17.51 14.03 -22.06
N GLY A 174 -16.79 15.13 -21.88
CA GLY A 174 -17.29 16.48 -22.13
C GLY A 174 -17.23 16.88 -23.60
N GLY A 175 -17.61 18.13 -23.90
CA GLY A 175 -17.64 18.68 -25.27
C GLY A 175 -16.28 19.06 -25.87
N TYR A 176 -15.23 18.28 -25.59
CA TYR A 176 -13.89 18.47 -26.12
C TYR A 176 -13.64 17.52 -27.31
N SER A 177 -12.56 17.72 -28.08
CA SER A 177 -12.19 16.80 -29.17
C SER A 177 -11.39 15.58 -28.69
N LYS A 178 -10.87 15.63 -27.47
CA LYS A 178 -10.15 14.55 -26.80
C LYS A 178 -10.45 14.53 -25.30
N ALA A 179 -10.57 13.33 -24.76
CA ALA A 179 -10.63 13.07 -23.32
C ALA A 179 -9.47 12.15 -22.92
N ARG A 180 -8.98 12.31 -21.70
CA ARG A 180 -7.94 11.41 -21.14
C ARG A 180 -8.54 10.57 -20.04
N VAL A 181 -8.56 9.26 -20.22
CA VAL A 181 -8.94 8.30 -19.19
C VAL A 181 -7.68 7.91 -18.42
N ARG A 182 -7.61 8.24 -17.13
CA ARG A 182 -6.56 7.82 -16.20
C ARG A 182 -7.07 6.69 -15.33
N VAL A 183 -6.28 5.65 -15.18
CA VAL A 183 -6.56 4.52 -14.29
C VAL A 183 -5.41 4.43 -13.30
N HIS A 184 -5.75 4.49 -12.01
CA HIS A 184 -4.82 4.31 -10.91
C HIS A 184 -5.17 3.02 -10.17
N VAL A 185 -4.14 2.27 -9.78
CA VAL A 185 -4.26 1.06 -8.96
C VAL A 185 -3.55 1.31 -7.65
N CYS A 186 -4.33 1.35 -6.57
CA CYS A 186 -3.81 1.55 -5.22
C CYS A 186 -3.95 0.25 -4.44
N GLN A 187 -2.87 -0.22 -3.84
CA GLN A 187 -2.92 -1.34 -2.92
C GLN A 187 -3.17 -0.82 -1.50
N LEU A 188 -4.17 -1.38 -0.82
CA LEU A 188 -4.38 -1.12 0.60
C LEU A 188 -3.38 -1.99 1.37
N GLY A 189 -2.46 -1.37 2.11
CA GLY A 189 -1.63 -2.08 3.07
C GLY A 189 -2.40 -2.35 4.37
N ASP A 190 -1.99 -3.37 5.11
CA ASP A 190 -2.59 -3.69 6.43
C ASP A 190 -2.26 -2.66 7.51
N ASP A 191 -1.21 -1.86 7.30
CA ASP A 191 -0.91 -0.71 8.14
C ASP A 191 -1.66 0.54 7.66
N ASP A 192 -2.44 1.13 8.57
CA ASP A 192 -3.04 2.48 8.54
C ASP A 192 -2.04 3.62 8.26
N SER A 193 -0.81 3.33 7.80
CA SER A 193 0.04 4.31 7.14
C SER A 193 -0.61 4.69 5.82
N ASP A 194 -1.06 5.95 5.74
CA ASP A 194 -1.54 6.58 4.51
C ASP A 194 -0.84 5.99 3.29
N VAL A 195 -1.62 5.31 2.44
CA VAL A 195 -1.24 5.01 1.07
C VAL A 195 -0.61 6.29 0.54
N ASP A 196 0.66 6.26 0.11
CA ASP A 196 1.22 7.35 -0.68
C ASP A 196 0.38 7.39 -1.96
N ALA A 197 -0.74 8.12 -1.90
CA ALA A 197 -1.71 8.25 -2.98
C ALA A 197 -1.07 8.81 -4.26
N ASP A 198 0.13 9.39 -4.12
CA ASP A 198 0.96 9.91 -5.19
C ASP A 198 1.83 8.84 -5.89
N LEU A 199 1.87 7.60 -5.41
CA LEU A 199 2.62 6.48 -6.00
C LEU A 199 1.73 5.32 -6.47
N CYS A 200 0.43 5.53 -6.70
CA CYS A 200 -0.42 4.48 -7.29
C CYS A 200 -0.02 4.27 -8.76
N PRO A 201 0.63 3.13 -9.12
CA PRO A 201 0.93 2.83 -10.51
C PRO A 201 -0.35 2.76 -11.34
N GLY A 202 -0.24 3.02 -12.63
CA GLY A 202 -1.41 3.14 -13.47
C GLY A 202 -1.07 3.42 -14.92
N MET A 203 -2.08 3.83 -15.66
CA MET A 203 -1.92 4.25 -17.04
C MET A 203 -2.89 5.36 -17.41
N TYR A 204 -2.63 6.01 -18.53
CA TYR A 204 -3.60 6.90 -19.16
C TYR A 204 -3.72 6.59 -20.64
N VAL A 205 -4.91 6.83 -21.17
CA VAL A 205 -5.24 6.69 -22.59
C VAL A 205 -5.92 7.98 -23.04
N ASP A 206 -5.38 8.58 -24.11
CA ASP A 206 -6.02 9.70 -24.79
C ASP A 206 -6.98 9.15 -25.86
N VAL A 207 -8.25 9.56 -25.79
CA VAL A 207 -9.34 9.04 -26.60
C VAL A 207 -9.98 10.18 -27.38
N PRO A 208 -10.21 10.03 -28.70
CA PRO A 208 -10.98 11.01 -29.45
C PRO A 208 -12.43 11.07 -28.94
N VAL A 209 -12.98 12.27 -28.98
CA VAL A 209 -14.37 12.55 -28.60
C VAL A 209 -15.05 13.25 -29.77
N THR A 210 -16.28 12.84 -30.08
CA THR A 210 -17.11 13.44 -31.14
C THR A 210 -18.45 13.91 -30.59
N LEU A 211 -19.06 14.85 -31.28
CA LEU A 211 -20.46 15.26 -31.09
C LEU A 211 -21.40 14.57 -32.09
N ASP A 212 -20.84 13.96 -33.13
CA ASP A 212 -21.59 13.30 -34.20
C ASP A 212 -21.83 11.82 -33.85
N THR A 213 -23.10 11.44 -33.71
CA THR A 213 -23.49 10.06 -33.41
C THR A 213 -23.12 9.07 -34.51
N SER A 214 -22.90 9.53 -35.74
CA SER A 214 -22.47 8.69 -36.86
C SER A 214 -20.97 8.35 -36.83
N GLU A 215 -20.18 9.16 -36.12
CA GLU A 215 -18.73 8.94 -35.91
C GLU A 215 -18.42 8.18 -34.61
N ALA A 216 -19.43 7.96 -33.76
CA ALA A 216 -19.27 7.19 -32.53
C ALA A 216 -18.97 5.73 -32.86
N ASP A 217 -17.84 5.23 -32.36
CA ASP A 217 -17.41 3.84 -32.51
C ASP A 217 -17.33 3.15 -31.14
N GLY A 218 -18.38 2.38 -30.84
CA GLY A 218 -18.48 1.57 -29.61
C GLY A 218 -17.54 0.38 -29.55
N SER A 219 -16.75 0.11 -30.61
CA SER A 219 -15.77 -0.96 -30.63
C SER A 219 -14.71 -0.74 -29.56
N LEU A 220 -14.51 -1.75 -28.72
CA LEU A 220 -13.54 -1.67 -27.63
C LEU A 220 -12.12 -1.84 -28.16
N VAL A 221 -11.24 -0.95 -27.72
CA VAL A 221 -9.79 -1.05 -27.87
C VAL A 221 -9.20 -1.30 -26.49
N ALA A 222 -8.34 -2.31 -26.39
CA ALA A 222 -7.65 -2.66 -25.16
C ALA A 222 -6.22 -2.12 -25.18
N TYR A 223 -5.81 -1.55 -24.04
CA TYR A 223 -4.46 -1.10 -23.77
C TYR A 223 -3.97 -1.83 -22.52
N ALA A 224 -2.69 -2.20 -22.50
CA ALA A 224 -2.12 -2.96 -21.39
C ALA A 224 -0.86 -2.30 -20.86
N THR A 225 -0.64 -2.45 -19.55
CA THR A 225 0.62 -2.10 -18.89
C THR A 225 0.89 -3.10 -17.78
N ASP A 226 2.16 -3.30 -17.48
CA ASP A 226 2.55 -4.05 -16.30
C ASP A 226 2.44 -3.15 -15.06
N ILE A 227 1.97 -3.72 -13.96
CA ILE A 227 1.97 -3.09 -12.63
C ILE A 227 2.64 -4.02 -11.62
N PHE A 228 3.28 -3.43 -10.62
CA PHE A 228 3.91 -4.17 -9.53
C PHE A 228 2.97 -4.20 -8.32
N ILE A 229 2.77 -5.39 -7.77
CA ILE A 229 1.92 -5.62 -6.62
C ILE A 229 2.77 -6.23 -5.52
N ARG A 230 2.65 -5.68 -4.32
CA ARG A 230 3.36 -6.17 -3.14
C ARG A 230 2.57 -7.32 -2.54
N GLU A 231 3.20 -8.46 -2.33
CA GLU A 231 2.62 -9.56 -1.56
C GLU A 231 3.03 -9.39 -0.10
N GLU A 232 2.05 -9.36 0.81
CA GLU A 232 2.32 -9.45 2.24
C GLU A 232 2.60 -10.92 2.58
N GLY A 233 3.76 -11.16 3.21
CA GLY A 233 4.38 -12.48 3.34
C GLY A 233 4.08 -13.21 4.63
#